data_AF-A0A3L6JPI2-F1
#
_entry.id   AF-A0A3L6JPI2-F1
#
_cell.length_a   1.000
_cell.length_b   1.000
_cell.length_c   1.000
_cell.angle_alpha   90.00
_cell.angle_beta   90.00
_cell.angle_gamma   90.00
#
_symmetry.space_group_name_H-M   'P 1'
#
loop_
_entity.id
_entity.type
_entity.pdbx_description
1 polymer ?
#
loop_
_entity_poly.entity_id
_entity_poly.type
_entity_poly.pdbx_seq_one_letter_code
_entity_poly.pdbx_strand_id
1 'polypeptide(L)'
;MLGPIHYFYLAAFAVTAVCTLLLVRRYLEQRNTLSLAFTFVIGASTVFCLLMFGRGFFDAGSDGSILMYRAAMVATTVIPALLSIFLFYPLILERKQTGKDMLVRVVLLFIWVFAIVGMLLISVLPSTHLYAMYEFDVYSVSYGPISYTMVLAIPVLTVLIDALVIMMMVIRENEKFYKMRALLLMLGWLLVLAGELVLLVPILLILNPLLFVTGTVIMALAILRKAPT
;
A
#
# COMPACT_ATOMS: atom_id res chain seq x y z
N MET A 1 14.28 14.57 -16.71
CA MET A 1 14.79 13.46 -17.56
C MET A 1 14.28 12.14 -16.99
N LEU A 2 13.95 11.17 -17.85
CA LEU A 2 13.43 9.86 -17.43
C LEU A 2 14.57 8.93 -16.98
N GLY A 3 14.86 8.92 -15.68
CA GLY A 3 15.78 7.96 -15.06
C GLY A 3 15.31 6.50 -15.14
N PRO A 4 16.23 5.52 -14.97
CA PRO A 4 15.93 4.08 -15.05
C PRO A 4 14.81 3.65 -14.07
N ILE A 5 14.71 4.30 -12.92
CA ILE A 5 13.68 4.02 -11.90
C ILE A 5 12.27 4.27 -12.43
N HIS A 6 12.05 5.30 -13.26
CA HIS A 6 10.73 5.59 -13.82
C HIS A 6 10.25 4.46 -14.75
N TYR A 7 11.15 3.86 -15.53
CA TYR A 7 10.80 2.70 -16.38
C TYR A 7 10.43 1.46 -15.57
N PHE A 8 11.08 1.24 -14.41
CA PHE A 8 10.65 0.18 -13.50
C PHE A 8 9.24 0.44 -12.95
N TYR A 9 8.89 1.70 -12.64
CA TYR A 9 7.52 2.04 -12.26
C TYR A 9 6.51 1.89 -13.40
N LEU A 10 6.91 2.11 -14.66
CA LEU A 10 6.04 1.83 -15.82
C LEU A 10 5.74 0.33 -15.94
N ALA A 11 6.76 -0.51 -15.80
CA ALA A 11 6.58 -1.96 -15.78
C ALA A 11 5.70 -2.39 -14.60
N ALA A 12 5.94 -1.85 -13.40
CA ALA A 12 5.12 -2.09 -12.22
C ALA A 12 3.66 -1.64 -12.42
N PHE A 13 3.43 -0.49 -13.05
CA PHE A 13 2.11 -0.02 -13.42
C PHE A 13 1.39 -1.02 -14.33
N ALA A 14 2.03 -1.47 -15.41
CA ALA A 14 1.42 -2.43 -16.33
C ALA A 14 1.02 -3.74 -15.62
N VAL A 15 1.91 -4.27 -14.78
CA VAL A 15 1.66 -5.51 -14.03
C VAL A 15 0.53 -5.33 -13.02
N THR A 16 0.56 -4.26 -12.22
CA THR A 16 -0.49 -4.00 -11.22
C THR A 16 -1.85 -3.67 -11.86
N ALA A 17 -1.86 -3.02 -13.03
CA ALA A 17 -3.07 -2.80 -13.80
C ALA A 17 -3.70 -4.13 -14.27
N VAL A 18 -2.89 -5.07 -14.77
CA VAL A 18 -3.37 -6.42 -15.10
C VAL A 18 -3.91 -7.14 -13.86
N CYS A 19 -3.22 -7.08 -12.72
CA CYS A 19 -3.74 -7.65 -11.47
C CYS A 19 -5.07 -7.02 -11.06
N THR A 20 -5.22 -5.70 -11.17
CA THR A 20 -6.46 -4.99 -10.88
C THR A 20 -7.59 -5.48 -11.79
N LEU A 21 -7.36 -5.59 -13.10
CA LEU A 21 -8.36 -6.09 -14.05
C LEU A 21 -8.79 -7.53 -13.76
N LEU A 22 -7.85 -8.41 -13.40
CA LEU A 22 -8.16 -9.79 -13.01
C LEU A 22 -9.02 -9.86 -11.74
N LEU A 23 -8.75 -8.98 -10.76
CA LEU A 23 -9.53 -8.89 -9.52
C LEU A 23 -10.92 -8.29 -9.76
N VAL A 24 -11.03 -7.25 -10.61
CA VAL A 24 -12.32 -6.70 -11.06
C VAL A 24 -13.16 -7.82 -11.70
N ARG A 25 -12.57 -8.58 -12.62
CA ARG A 25 -13.26 -9.71 -13.26
C ARG A 25 -13.76 -10.72 -12.23
N ARG A 26 -12.91 -11.12 -11.28
CA ARG A 26 -13.30 -12.04 -10.21
C ARG A 26 -14.41 -11.47 -9.33
N TYR A 27 -14.37 -10.17 -9.02
CA TYR A 27 -15.46 -9.51 -8.30
C TYR A 27 -16.77 -9.53 -9.10
N LEU A 28 -16.73 -9.28 -10.41
CA LEU A 28 -17.92 -9.33 -11.26
C LEU A 28 -18.52 -10.76 -11.30
N GLU A 29 -17.67 -11.79 -11.31
CA GLU A 29 -18.08 -13.20 -11.30
C GLU A 29 -18.65 -13.64 -9.93
N GLN A 30 -18.03 -13.25 -8.81
CA GLN A 30 -18.39 -13.75 -7.46
C GLN A 30 -19.29 -12.80 -6.66
N ARG A 31 -19.37 -11.51 -7.07
CA ARG A 31 -20.02 -10.40 -6.35
C ARG A 31 -19.63 -10.29 -4.87
N ASN A 32 -18.40 -10.68 -4.53
CA ASN A 32 -17.90 -10.70 -3.17
C ASN A 32 -17.30 -9.34 -2.75
N THR A 33 -17.85 -8.72 -1.71
CA THR A 33 -17.38 -7.43 -1.15
C THR A 33 -15.90 -7.44 -0.75
N LEU A 34 -15.36 -8.55 -0.25
CA LEU A 34 -13.93 -8.66 0.09
C LEU A 34 -13.05 -8.57 -1.15
N SER A 35 -13.46 -9.19 -2.26
CA SER A 35 -12.74 -9.07 -3.54
C SER A 35 -12.80 -7.64 -4.07
N LEU A 36 -13.91 -6.92 -3.87
CA LEU A 36 -14.02 -5.51 -4.22
C LEU A 36 -13.08 -4.63 -3.39
N ALA A 37 -13.09 -4.78 -2.07
CA ALA A 37 -12.20 -4.03 -1.17
C ALA A 37 -10.72 -4.22 -1.57
N PHE A 38 -10.33 -5.47 -1.84
CA PHE A 38 -8.98 -5.78 -2.28
C PHE A 38 -8.67 -5.26 -3.69
N THR A 39 -9.67 -5.18 -4.58
CA THR A 39 -9.51 -4.54 -5.89
C THR A 39 -9.17 -3.07 -5.74
N PHE A 40 -9.77 -2.36 -4.77
CA PHE A 40 -9.41 -0.97 -4.48
C PHE A 40 -7.98 -0.85 -3.93
N VAL A 41 -7.51 -1.80 -3.12
CA VAL A 41 -6.11 -1.83 -2.65
C VAL A 41 -5.15 -1.89 -3.84
N ILE A 42 -5.32 -2.87 -4.74
CA ILE A 42 -4.44 -3.04 -5.90
C ILE A 42 -4.60 -1.88 -6.89
N GLY A 43 -5.82 -1.35 -7.05
CA GLY A 43 -6.07 -0.16 -7.86
C GLY A 43 -5.34 1.08 -7.35
N ALA A 44 -5.31 1.30 -6.03
CA ALA A 44 -4.53 2.37 -5.41
C ALA A 44 -3.02 2.16 -5.64
N SER A 45 -2.53 0.91 -5.56
CA SER A 45 -1.15 0.57 -5.93
C SER A 45 -0.84 0.86 -7.40
N THR A 46 -1.78 0.62 -8.31
CA THR A 46 -1.63 0.98 -9.74
C THR A 46 -1.53 2.49 -9.92
N VAL A 47 -2.37 3.26 -9.24
CA VAL A 47 -2.30 4.74 -9.26
C VAL A 47 -0.95 5.22 -8.73
N PHE A 48 -0.46 4.65 -7.63
CA PHE A 48 0.87 4.96 -7.11
C PHE A 48 1.97 4.74 -8.16
N CYS A 49 2.02 3.57 -8.80
CA CYS A 49 3.02 3.29 -9.85
C CYS A 49 2.90 4.27 -11.02
N LEU A 50 1.68 4.62 -11.43
CA LEU A 50 1.46 5.60 -12.51
C LEU A 50 1.97 6.99 -12.13
N LEU A 51 1.73 7.45 -10.91
CA LEU A 51 2.22 8.75 -10.41
C LEU A 51 3.75 8.77 -10.34
N MET A 52 4.37 7.68 -9.88
CA MET A 52 5.83 7.57 -9.80
C MET A 52 6.50 7.50 -11.17
N PHE A 53 5.86 6.86 -12.16
CA PHE A 53 6.29 6.94 -13.56
C PHE A 53 6.10 8.35 -14.13
N GLY A 54 4.89 8.90 -14.00
CA GLY A 54 4.50 10.19 -14.57
C GLY A 54 5.35 11.36 -14.05
N ARG A 55 5.86 11.23 -12.84
CA ARG A 55 6.83 12.16 -12.26
C ARG A 55 8.09 12.36 -13.13
N GLY A 56 8.52 11.36 -13.88
CA GLY A 56 9.73 11.43 -14.73
C GLY A 56 9.59 12.36 -15.93
N PHE A 57 8.37 12.83 -16.25
CA PHE A 57 8.11 13.83 -17.29
C PHE A 57 8.35 15.26 -16.83
N PHE A 58 8.58 15.49 -15.53
CA PHE A 58 8.80 16.81 -14.97
C PHE A 58 10.27 16.99 -14.58
N ASP A 59 10.74 18.24 -14.64
CA ASP A 59 12.07 18.57 -14.17
C ASP A 59 12.16 18.44 -12.64
N ALA A 60 13.36 18.08 -12.16
CA ALA A 60 13.67 17.97 -10.74
C ALA A 60 13.35 19.30 -10.03
N GLY A 61 12.66 19.24 -8.89
CA GLY A 61 12.28 20.43 -8.12
C GLY A 61 11.16 21.28 -8.70
N SER A 62 10.63 20.95 -9.89
CA SER A 62 9.45 21.63 -10.43
C SER A 62 8.18 21.30 -9.62
N ASP A 63 7.22 22.22 -9.63
CA ASP A 63 5.92 22.03 -8.96
C ASP A 63 5.21 20.74 -9.41
N GLY A 64 5.32 20.39 -10.69
CA GLY A 64 4.75 19.14 -11.22
C GLY A 64 5.41 17.89 -10.63
N SER A 65 6.73 17.86 -10.49
CA SER A 65 7.47 16.73 -9.88
C SER A 65 7.10 16.58 -8.39
N ILE A 66 7.01 17.70 -7.67
CA ILE A 66 6.64 17.72 -6.25
C ILE A 66 5.18 17.28 -6.06
N LEU A 67 4.26 17.76 -6.91
CA LEU A 67 2.85 17.38 -6.85
C LEU A 67 2.65 15.88 -7.09
N MET A 68 3.31 15.32 -8.12
CA MET A 68 3.26 13.88 -8.41
C MET A 68 3.82 13.05 -7.25
N TYR A 69 4.92 13.50 -6.63
CA TYR A 69 5.49 12.85 -5.46
C TYR A 69 4.52 12.87 -4.26
N ARG A 70 3.91 14.01 -3.96
CA ARG A 70 2.92 14.13 -2.87
C ARG A 70 1.71 13.22 -3.12
N ALA A 71 1.18 13.22 -4.34
CA ALA A 71 0.08 12.34 -4.70
C ALA A 71 0.44 10.86 -4.53
N ALA A 72 1.68 10.47 -4.89
CA ALA A 72 2.17 9.12 -4.67
C ALA A 72 2.26 8.79 -3.17
N MET A 73 2.79 9.69 -2.33
CA MET A 73 2.86 9.50 -0.88
C MET A 73 1.46 9.47 -0.20
N VAL A 74 0.49 10.19 -0.75
CA VAL A 74 -0.91 10.07 -0.33
C VAL A 74 -1.43 8.66 -0.66
N ALA A 75 -1.15 8.14 -1.85
CA ALA A 75 -1.56 6.80 -2.24
C ALA A 75 -0.94 5.72 -1.31
N THR A 76 0.32 5.86 -0.88
CA THR A 76 0.96 4.92 0.07
C THR A 76 0.33 4.96 1.46
N THR A 77 -0.40 6.02 1.81
CA THR A 77 -1.19 6.10 3.06
C THR A 77 -2.60 5.51 2.87
N VAL A 78 -3.18 5.62 1.68
CA VAL A 78 -4.51 5.07 1.36
C VAL A 78 -4.48 3.54 1.24
N ILE A 79 -3.45 2.96 0.63
CA ILE A 79 -3.30 1.52 0.43
C ILE A 79 -3.46 0.71 1.74
N PRO A 80 -2.72 0.98 2.84
CA PRO A 80 -2.90 0.28 4.11
C PRO A 80 -4.29 0.52 4.72
N ALA A 81 -4.82 1.74 4.64
CA ALA A 81 -6.17 2.02 5.13
C ALA A 81 -7.24 1.18 4.42
N LEU A 82 -7.14 1.00 3.09
CA LEU A 82 -8.02 0.13 2.33
C LEU A 82 -7.80 -1.35 2.66
N LEU A 83 -6.54 -1.78 2.84
CA LEU A 83 -6.22 -3.15 3.23
C LEU A 83 -6.80 -3.49 4.61
N SER A 84 -6.78 -2.54 5.55
CA SER A 84 -7.40 -2.73 6.87
C SER A 84 -8.90 -3.03 6.77
N ILE A 85 -9.64 -2.47 5.81
CA ILE A 85 -11.06 -2.85 5.61
C ILE A 85 -11.16 -4.33 5.25
N PHE A 86 -10.34 -4.78 4.29
CA PHE A 86 -10.32 -6.17 3.86
C PHE A 86 -9.98 -7.13 5.02
N LEU A 87 -9.02 -6.75 5.88
CA LEU A 87 -8.57 -7.57 6.99
C LEU A 87 -9.54 -7.55 8.18
N PHE A 88 -10.13 -6.41 8.51
CA PHE A 88 -10.98 -6.28 9.69
C PHE A 88 -12.42 -6.74 9.41
N TYR A 89 -12.87 -6.78 8.16
CA TYR A 89 -14.23 -7.19 7.82
C TYR A 89 -14.61 -8.60 8.32
N PRO A 90 -13.79 -9.67 8.10
CA PRO A 90 -14.08 -10.99 8.66
C PRO A 90 -14.13 -10.98 10.20
N LEU A 91 -13.24 -10.22 10.85
CA LEU A 91 -13.20 -10.11 12.31
C LEU A 91 -14.45 -9.43 12.88
N ILE A 92 -14.99 -8.44 12.19
CA ILE A 92 -16.25 -7.79 12.55
C ILE A 92 -17.40 -8.80 12.48
N LEU A 93 -17.46 -9.61 11.41
CA LEU A 93 -18.48 -10.64 11.24
C LEU A 93 -18.42 -11.71 12.33
N GLU A 94 -17.22 -12.22 12.64
CA GLU A 94 -17.01 -13.20 13.73
C GLU A 94 -17.46 -12.62 15.09
N ARG A 95 -17.05 -11.39 15.40
CA ARG A 95 -17.29 -10.81 16.73
C ARG A 95 -18.67 -10.21 16.92
N LYS A 96 -19.44 -10.01 15.83
CA LYS A 96 -20.84 -9.57 15.90
C LYS A 96 -21.69 -10.54 16.74
N GLN A 97 -21.39 -11.83 16.68
CA GLN A 97 -22.08 -12.86 17.46
C GLN A 97 -21.75 -12.81 18.96
N THR A 98 -20.64 -12.17 19.35
CA THR A 98 -20.15 -12.12 20.74
C THR A 98 -20.27 -10.72 21.36
N GLY A 99 -20.82 -9.73 20.64
CA GLY A 99 -20.94 -8.33 21.09
C GLY A 99 -19.60 -7.60 21.22
N LYS A 100 -18.49 -8.21 20.79
CA LYS A 100 -17.12 -7.65 20.87
C LYS A 100 -16.68 -6.96 19.57
N ASP A 101 -17.60 -6.71 18.64
CA ASP A 101 -17.29 -6.07 17.36
C ASP A 101 -16.99 -4.57 17.50
N MET A 102 -17.49 -3.92 18.57
CA MET A 102 -17.22 -2.51 18.85
C MET A 102 -15.72 -2.19 18.90
N LEU A 103 -14.91 -3.02 19.58
CA LEU A 103 -13.46 -2.80 19.66
C LEU A 103 -12.81 -2.84 18.27
N VAL A 104 -13.21 -3.79 17.41
CA VAL A 104 -12.67 -3.95 16.06
C VAL A 104 -13.03 -2.74 15.19
N ARG A 105 -14.26 -2.24 15.32
CA ARG A 105 -14.71 -1.02 14.62
C ARG A 105 -13.97 0.22 15.10
N VAL A 106 -13.70 0.35 16.40
CA VAL A 106 -12.92 1.48 16.95
C VAL A 106 -11.49 1.46 16.43
N VAL A 107 -10.84 0.29 16.38
CA VAL A 107 -9.50 0.17 15.79
C VAL A 107 -9.50 0.53 14.31
N LEU A 108 -10.48 0.03 13.54
CA LEU A 108 -10.63 0.38 12.13
C LEU A 108 -10.84 1.90 11.94
N LEU A 109 -11.71 2.52 12.75
CA LEU A 109 -11.92 3.97 12.72
C LEU A 109 -10.62 4.73 13.02
N PHE A 110 -9.84 4.28 14.00
CA PHE A 110 -8.56 4.88 14.35
C PHE A 110 -7.57 4.82 13.17
N ILE A 111 -7.47 3.67 12.49
CA ILE A 111 -6.63 3.53 11.27
C ILE A 111 -7.03 4.58 10.22
N TRP A 112 -8.33 4.75 9.97
CA TRP A 112 -8.84 5.71 9.00
C TRP A 112 -8.60 7.16 9.41
N VAL A 113 -8.79 7.51 10.67
CA VAL A 113 -8.47 8.85 11.19
C VAL A 113 -6.98 9.14 11.00
N PHE A 114 -6.10 8.19 11.35
CA PHE A 114 -4.66 8.33 11.15
C PHE A 114 -4.28 8.48 9.69
N ALA A 115 -4.88 7.69 8.80
CA ALA A 115 -4.66 7.80 7.37
C ALA A 115 -5.10 9.18 6.84
N ILE A 116 -6.28 9.68 7.24
CA ILE A 116 -6.76 11.01 6.86
C ILE A 116 -5.82 12.10 7.33
N VAL A 117 -5.39 12.05 8.60
CA VAL A 117 -4.41 13.00 9.14
C VAL A 117 -3.09 12.93 8.36
N GLY A 118 -2.59 11.72 8.08
CA GLY A 118 -1.39 11.53 7.26
C GLY A 118 -1.51 12.13 5.86
N MET A 119 -2.62 11.86 5.16
CA MET A 119 -2.90 12.43 3.84
C MET A 119 -2.94 13.96 3.87
N LEU A 120 -3.59 14.54 4.88
CA LEU A 120 -3.65 15.99 5.05
C LEU A 120 -2.26 16.57 5.27
N LEU A 121 -1.46 15.99 6.18
CA LEU A 121 -0.09 16.42 6.43
C LEU A 121 0.77 16.34 5.15
N ILE A 122 0.71 15.23 4.41
CA ILE A 122 1.45 15.07 3.14
C ILE A 122 1.05 16.15 2.10
N SER A 123 -0.23 16.51 2.08
CA SER A 123 -0.77 17.45 1.10
C SER A 123 -0.41 18.90 1.41
N VAL A 124 -0.44 19.31 2.69
CA VAL A 124 -0.33 20.73 3.08
C VAL A 124 1.07 21.15 3.50
N LEU A 125 1.87 20.24 4.06
CA LEU A 125 3.20 20.58 4.55
C LEU A 125 4.13 20.91 3.38
N PRO A 126 5.08 21.84 3.53
CA PRO A 126 6.05 22.15 2.49
C PRO A 126 6.96 20.95 2.23
N SER A 127 7.43 20.87 0.98
CA SER A 127 8.35 19.83 0.54
C SER A 127 9.72 20.44 0.32
N THR A 128 10.75 19.78 0.83
CA THR A 128 12.14 20.14 0.59
C THR A 128 12.82 18.99 -0.13
N HIS A 129 13.73 19.29 -1.05
CA HIS A 129 14.57 18.26 -1.67
C HIS A 129 15.41 17.59 -0.58
N LEU A 130 15.39 16.25 -0.54
CA LEU A 130 16.12 15.46 0.44
C LEU A 130 17.41 14.92 -0.19
N TYR A 131 17.28 14.23 -1.33
CA TYR A 131 18.40 13.72 -2.13
C TYR A 131 17.96 13.38 -3.55
N ALA A 132 18.92 13.11 -4.43
CA ALA A 132 18.68 12.55 -5.76
C ALA A 132 19.61 11.36 -6.00
N MET A 133 19.08 10.26 -6.53
CA MET A 133 19.86 9.07 -6.88
C MET A 133 19.23 8.36 -8.09
N TYR A 134 20.03 7.88 -9.03
CA TYR A 134 19.55 7.25 -10.27
C TYR A 134 18.53 8.12 -11.05
N GLU A 135 18.78 9.44 -11.11
CA GLU A 135 17.89 10.43 -11.73
C GLU A 135 16.46 10.44 -11.15
N PHE A 136 16.33 10.02 -9.89
CA PHE A 136 15.09 10.06 -9.13
C PHE A 136 15.28 10.91 -7.87
N ASP A 137 14.60 12.06 -7.82
CA ASP A 137 14.66 12.89 -6.62
C ASP A 137 13.80 12.30 -5.51
N VAL A 138 14.09 12.63 -4.27
CA VAL A 138 13.25 12.32 -3.12
C VAL A 138 13.06 13.62 -2.34
N TYR A 139 11.82 13.89 -1.96
CA TYR A 139 11.47 15.09 -1.20
C TYR A 139 11.06 14.70 0.22
N SER A 140 11.51 15.44 1.22
CA SER A 140 10.95 15.36 2.55
C SER A 140 9.73 16.26 2.66
N VAL A 141 8.74 15.79 3.43
CA VAL A 141 7.57 16.57 3.83
C VAL A 141 7.71 16.94 5.31
N SER A 142 8.02 18.21 5.61
CA SER A 142 8.32 18.66 6.98
C SER A 142 8.02 20.13 7.20
N TYR A 143 7.59 20.51 8.41
CA TYR A 143 7.39 21.91 8.81
C TYR A 143 7.57 22.09 10.31
N GLY A 144 8.40 23.06 10.69
CA GLY A 144 8.64 23.38 12.11
C GLY A 144 9.02 22.13 12.92
N PRO A 145 8.26 21.76 13.98
CA PRO A 145 8.55 20.58 14.79
C PRO A 145 8.16 19.24 14.13
N ILE A 146 7.42 19.25 13.02
CA ILE A 146 6.99 18.03 12.33
C ILE A 146 8.09 17.59 11.36
N SER A 147 8.81 16.53 11.73
CA SER A 147 9.84 15.94 10.88
C SER A 147 9.25 14.99 9.84
N TYR A 148 9.97 14.79 8.74
CA TYR A 148 9.60 13.82 7.70
C TYR A 148 9.46 12.40 8.26
N THR A 149 10.28 12.05 9.26
CA THR A 149 10.19 10.77 9.98
C THR A 149 8.85 10.60 10.69
N MET A 150 8.28 11.67 11.28
CA MET A 150 6.95 11.62 11.90
C MET A 150 5.85 11.37 10.86
N VAL A 151 5.96 11.99 9.69
CA VAL A 151 4.99 11.79 8.59
C VAL A 151 5.06 10.35 8.08
N LEU A 152 6.27 9.79 7.93
CA LEU A 152 6.46 8.39 7.52
C LEU A 152 6.06 7.37 8.59
N ALA A 153 6.08 7.74 9.87
CA ALA A 153 5.65 6.85 10.94
C ALA A 153 4.16 6.49 10.83
N ILE A 154 3.32 7.35 10.25
CA ILE A 154 1.87 7.12 10.08
C ILE A 154 1.59 5.89 9.20
N PRO A 155 2.03 5.83 7.93
CA PRO A 155 1.81 4.65 7.10
C PRO A 155 2.49 3.41 7.70
N VAL A 156 3.69 3.55 8.30
CA VAL A 156 4.38 2.42 8.95
C VAL A 156 3.56 1.82 10.09
N LEU A 157 2.94 2.64 10.96
CA LEU A 157 2.09 2.15 12.05
C LEU A 157 0.86 1.40 11.51
N THR A 158 0.19 1.94 10.49
CA THR A 158 -0.97 1.27 9.87
C THR A 158 -0.58 -0.07 9.27
N VAL A 159 0.57 -0.14 8.60
CA VAL A 159 1.13 -1.36 8.01
C VAL A 159 1.45 -2.40 9.09
N LEU A 160 2.02 -2.00 10.22
CA LEU A 160 2.32 -2.91 11.34
C LEU A 160 1.04 -3.50 11.95
N ILE A 161 -0.01 -2.70 12.11
CA ILE A 161 -1.31 -3.18 12.61
C ILE A 161 -1.87 -4.22 11.64
N ASP A 162 -1.87 -3.95 10.33
CA ASP A 162 -2.34 -4.89 9.32
C ASP A 162 -1.53 -6.20 9.31
N ALA A 163 -0.20 -6.10 9.43
CA ALA A 163 0.67 -7.27 9.50
C ALA A 163 0.38 -8.13 10.74
N LEU A 164 0.15 -7.52 11.90
CA LEU A 164 -0.27 -8.23 13.12
C LEU A 164 -1.61 -8.94 12.93
N VAL A 165 -2.57 -8.29 12.26
CA VAL A 165 -3.87 -8.89 11.97
C VAL A 165 -3.74 -10.10 11.03
N ILE A 166 -2.95 -9.98 9.96
CA ILE A 166 -2.69 -11.12 9.06
C ILE A 166 -1.99 -12.25 9.83
N MET A 167 -1.01 -11.94 10.68
CA MET A 167 -0.33 -12.94 11.51
C MET A 167 -1.31 -13.67 12.44
N MET A 168 -2.22 -12.95 13.11
CA MET A 168 -3.27 -13.56 13.93
C MET A 168 -4.17 -14.48 13.09
N MET A 169 -4.54 -14.09 11.86
CA MET A 169 -5.30 -14.94 10.96
C MET A 169 -4.55 -16.22 10.61
N VAL A 170 -3.25 -16.13 10.29
CA VAL A 170 -2.40 -17.30 9.99
C VAL A 170 -2.31 -18.27 11.16
N ILE A 171 -2.21 -17.75 12.40
CA ILE A 171 -2.10 -18.57 13.61
C ILE A 171 -3.41 -19.30 13.90
N ARG A 172 -4.55 -18.63 13.70
CA ARG A 172 -5.89 -19.20 13.96
C ARG A 172 -6.35 -20.17 12.88
N GLU A 173 -5.80 -20.07 11.68
CA GLU A 173 -6.24 -20.86 10.53
C GLU A 173 -5.69 -22.30 10.59
N ASN A 174 -6.61 -23.26 10.61
CA ASN A 174 -6.29 -24.69 10.66
C ASN A 174 -6.25 -25.30 9.27
N GLU A 175 -7.00 -24.75 8.32
CA GLU A 175 -7.04 -25.26 6.96
C GLU A 175 -5.79 -24.82 6.17
N LYS A 176 -5.00 -25.80 5.72
CA LYS A 176 -3.74 -25.56 4.98
C LYS A 176 -3.90 -24.57 3.82
N PHE A 177 -5.02 -24.63 3.12
CA PHE A 177 -5.30 -23.78 1.97
C PHE A 177 -5.49 -22.30 2.36
N TYR A 178 -6.36 -22.02 3.32
CA TYR A 178 -6.60 -20.65 3.81
C TYR A 178 -5.38 -20.10 4.55
N LYS A 179 -4.65 -20.96 5.28
CA LYS A 179 -3.39 -20.59 5.93
C LYS A 179 -2.35 -20.14 4.93
N MET A 180 -2.19 -20.88 3.82
CA MET A 180 -1.27 -20.51 2.74
C MET A 180 -1.69 -19.19 2.07
N ARG A 181 -2.99 -18.95 1.86
CA ARG A 181 -3.47 -17.65 1.35
C ARG A 181 -3.09 -16.50 2.29
N ALA A 182 -3.33 -16.65 3.59
CA ALA A 182 -2.98 -15.62 4.57
C ALA A 182 -1.46 -15.39 4.65
N LEU A 183 -0.64 -16.45 4.56
CA LEU A 183 0.82 -16.35 4.49
C LEU A 183 1.29 -15.59 3.25
N LEU A 184 0.70 -15.85 2.08
CA LEU A 184 1.03 -15.12 0.85
C LEU A 184 0.63 -13.64 0.96
N LEU A 185 -0.54 -13.33 1.53
CA LEU A 185 -0.93 -11.95 1.83
C LEU A 185 0.07 -11.27 2.76
N MET A 186 0.51 -11.96 3.82
CA MET A 186 1.52 -11.45 4.75
C MET A 186 2.84 -11.18 4.05
N LEU A 187 3.34 -12.14 3.29
CA LEU A 187 4.61 -12.03 2.57
C LEU A 187 4.58 -10.87 1.58
N GLY A 188 3.51 -10.79 0.78
CA GLY A 188 3.37 -9.73 -0.19
C GLY A 188 3.25 -8.35 0.47
N TRP A 189 2.55 -8.26 1.61
CA TRP A 189 2.46 -7.02 2.38
C TRP A 189 3.79 -6.58 2.99
N LEU A 190 4.57 -7.52 3.55
CA LEU A 190 5.90 -7.25 4.08
C LEU A 190 6.88 -6.79 3.00
N LEU A 191 6.77 -7.32 1.78
CA LEU A 191 7.56 -6.85 0.64
C LEU A 191 7.21 -5.43 0.22
N VAL A 192 5.92 -5.08 0.20
CA VAL A 192 5.47 -3.69 -0.04
C VAL A 192 6.03 -2.75 1.03
N LEU A 193 5.94 -3.14 2.31
CA LEU A 193 6.53 -2.37 3.41
C LEU A 193 8.05 -2.20 3.25
N ALA A 194 8.76 -3.27 2.93
CA ALA A 194 10.20 -3.22 2.72
C ALA A 194 10.55 -2.27 1.56
N GLY A 195 9.74 -2.26 0.49
CA GLY A 195 9.86 -1.29 -0.60
C GLY A 195 9.77 0.15 -0.11
N GLU A 196 8.75 0.48 0.70
CA GLU A 196 8.59 1.83 1.27
C GLU A 196 9.79 2.22 2.16
N LEU A 197 10.24 1.32 3.04
CA LEU A 197 11.39 1.59 3.92
C LEU A 197 12.69 1.79 3.15
N VAL A 198 12.84 1.13 2.00
CA VAL A 198 14.00 1.29 1.11
C VAL A 198 14.11 2.72 0.55
N LEU A 199 13.00 3.49 0.46
CA LEU A 199 13.04 4.90 0.08
C LEU A 199 13.79 5.79 1.09
N LEU A 200 14.07 5.29 2.29
CA LEU A 200 14.90 5.98 3.28
C LEU A 200 16.39 5.86 3.01
N VAL A 201 16.80 4.90 2.16
CA VAL A 201 18.20 4.58 1.89
C VAL A 201 18.50 4.82 0.40
N PRO A 202 19.18 5.93 0.04
CA PRO A 202 19.35 6.34 -1.36
C PRO A 202 19.89 5.25 -2.30
N ILE A 203 20.85 4.44 -1.82
CA ILE A 203 21.50 3.37 -2.62
C ILE A 203 20.51 2.26 -2.98
N LEU A 204 19.51 2.01 -2.13
CA LEU A 204 18.56 0.91 -2.31
C LEU A 204 17.34 1.31 -3.16
N LEU A 205 17.19 2.58 -3.52
CA LEU A 205 16.00 3.16 -4.15
C LEU A 205 15.50 2.38 -5.39
N ILE A 206 16.42 1.82 -6.19
CA ILE A 206 16.09 1.01 -7.37
C ILE A 206 15.29 -0.26 -7.04
N LEU A 207 15.39 -0.75 -5.80
CA LEU A 207 14.66 -1.92 -5.33
C LEU A 207 13.20 -1.61 -4.98
N ASN A 208 12.83 -0.35 -4.73
CA ASN A 208 11.45 -0.01 -4.36
C ASN A 208 10.43 -0.53 -5.39
N PRO A 209 10.50 -0.18 -6.68
CA PRO A 209 9.51 -0.64 -7.65
C PRO A 209 9.47 -2.17 -7.78
N LEU A 210 10.62 -2.84 -7.59
CA LEU A 210 10.73 -4.31 -7.65
C LEU A 210 10.06 -4.98 -6.44
N LEU A 211 10.33 -4.49 -5.23
CA LEU A 211 9.73 -5.02 -4.00
C LEU A 211 8.22 -4.74 -3.97
N PHE A 212 7.83 -3.54 -4.39
CA PHE A 212 6.43 -3.12 -4.44
C PHE A 212 5.62 -3.96 -5.42
N VAL A 213 6.09 -4.14 -6.67
CA VAL A 213 5.38 -4.96 -7.66
C VAL A 213 5.34 -6.43 -7.26
N THR A 214 6.45 -6.99 -6.78
CA THR A 214 6.52 -8.39 -6.35
C THR A 214 5.55 -8.65 -5.20
N GLY A 215 5.54 -7.77 -4.20
CA GLY A 215 4.61 -7.85 -3.08
C GLY A 215 3.16 -7.77 -3.53
N THR A 216 2.84 -6.81 -4.39
CA THR A 216 1.49 -6.61 -4.94
C THR A 216 1.00 -7.82 -5.76
N VAL A 217 1.88 -8.43 -6.56
CA VAL A 217 1.57 -9.63 -7.34
C VAL A 217 1.31 -10.84 -6.43
N ILE A 218 2.16 -11.06 -5.43
CA ILE A 218 1.97 -12.16 -4.45
C ILE A 218 0.63 -12.00 -3.73
N MET A 219 0.31 -10.78 -3.30
CA MET A 219 -0.97 -10.44 -2.68
C MET A 219 -2.15 -10.72 -3.64
N ALA A 220 -2.07 -10.29 -4.90
CA ALA A 220 -3.10 -10.56 -5.91
C ALA A 220 -3.30 -12.06 -6.18
N LEU A 221 -2.21 -12.82 -6.30
CA LEU A 221 -2.26 -14.27 -6.49
C LEU A 221 -2.89 -14.99 -5.29
N ALA A 222 -2.64 -14.53 -4.06
CA ALA A 222 -3.25 -15.09 -2.86
C ALA A 222 -4.78 -15.01 -2.92
N ILE A 223 -5.32 -13.88 -3.38
CA ILE A 223 -6.76 -13.68 -3.56
C ILE A 223 -7.29 -14.45 -4.76
N LEU A 224 -6.58 -14.42 -5.89
CA LEU A 224 -6.98 -15.06 -7.15
C LEU A 224 -6.91 -16.59 -7.13
N ARG A 225 -6.17 -17.20 -6.20
CA ARG A 225 -6.14 -18.65 -6.00
C ARG A 225 -7.55 -19.21 -5.78
N LYS A 226 -7.86 -20.41 -6.26
CA LYS A 226 -9.13 -21.15 -5.99
C LYS A 226 -8.85 -22.34 -5.06
N ALA A 227 -9.83 -22.70 -4.23
CA ALA A 227 -9.73 -23.90 -3.39
C ALA A 227 -9.63 -25.14 -4.28
N PRO A 228 -8.84 -26.16 -3.91
CA PRO A 228 -8.88 -27.44 -4.60
C PRO A 228 -10.31 -27.99 -4.53
N THR A 229 -10.88 -28.30 -5.69
CA THR A 229 -12.18 -28.95 -5.86
C THR A 229 -12.10 -30.42 -5.51
#